data_AF-A0A1F7X3A8-F1
#
_entry.id   AF-A0A1F7X3A8-F1
#
_cell.length_a   1.000
_cell.length_b   1.000
_cell.length_c   1.000
_cell.angle_alpha   90.00
_cell.angle_beta   90.00
_cell.angle_gamma   90.00
#
_symmetry.space_group_name_H-M   'P 1'
#
loop_
_entity.id
_entity.type
_entity.pdbx_description
1 polymer ?
#
loop_
_entity_poly.entity_id
_entity_poly.type
_entity_poly.pdbx_seq_one_letter_code
_entity_poly.pdbx_strand_id
1 'polypeptide(L)' 'MAILITDSSLTKLIDTFLQKGGKIDRYYLRDINRGKRALVHLNGWFSGQNVRAAIMKAFGKV' A
#
# COMPACT_ATOMS: atom_id res chain seq x y z
N MET A 1 4.40 -11.58 25.17
CA MET A 1 5.03 -11.51 23.84
C MET A 1 3.94 -11.62 22.80
N ALA A 2 3.56 -10.51 22.15
CA ALA A 2 2.58 -10.51 21.07
C ALA A 2 3.31 -10.67 19.73
N ILE A 3 2.87 -11.64 18.94
CA ILE A 3 3.50 -12.09 17.70
C ILE A 3 3.18 -11.07 16.57
N LEU A 4 4.14 -10.21 16.24
CA LEU A 4 4.10 -9.18 15.18
C LEU A 4 4.37 -9.76 13.77
N ILE A 5 3.68 -10.83 13.36
CA ILE A 5 4.00 -11.51 12.08
C ILE A 5 3.13 -11.03 10.90
N THR A 6 2.02 -10.32 11.13
CA THR A 6 1.10 -9.91 10.05
C THR A 6 1.43 -8.58 9.37
N ASP A 7 2.23 -7.71 10.00
CA ASP A 7 2.50 -6.34 9.50
C ASP A 7 3.72 -6.21 8.58
N SER A 8 4.65 -7.18 8.65
CA SER A 8 5.92 -7.12 7.91
C SER A 8 5.72 -7.11 6.39
N SER A 9 4.74 -7.87 5.89
CA SER A 9 4.54 -8.02 4.43
C SER A 9 3.96 -6.77 3.78
N LEU A 10 3.05 -6.07 4.47
CA LEU A 10 2.46 -4.83 3.95
C LEU A 10 3.45 -3.66 4.05
N THR A 11 4.18 -3.58 5.16
CA THR A 11 5.23 -2.58 5.34
C THR A 11 6.30 -2.71 4.25
N LYS A 12 6.81 -3.92 4.01
CA LYS A 12 7.75 -4.18 2.90
C LYS A 12 7.18 -3.82 1.52
N LEU A 13 5.90 -4.08 1.31
CA LEU A 13 5.22 -3.73 0.05
C LEU A 13 5.16 -2.21 -0.14
N ILE A 14 4.82 -1.46 0.91
CA ILE A 14 4.80 0.00 0.91
C ILE A 14 6.21 0.54 0.69
N ASP A 15 7.21 0.03 1.40
CA ASP A 15 8.61 0.47 1.25
C ASP A 15 9.10 0.25 -0.20
N THR A 16 8.85 -0.93 -0.76
CA THR A 16 9.19 -1.24 -2.15
C THR A 16 8.47 -0.31 -3.13
N PHE A 17 7.21 0.02 -2.86
CA PHE A 17 6.42 0.95 -3.68
C PHE A 17 6.99 2.37 -3.63
N LEU A 18 7.35 2.87 -2.46
CA LEU A 18 7.96 4.19 -2.28
C LEU A 18 9.36 4.25 -2.93
N GLN A 19 10.18 3.21 -2.78
CA GLN A 19 11.49 3.11 -3.43
C GLN A 19 11.40 3.15 -4.97
N LYS A 20 10.30 2.68 -5.55
CA LYS A 20 10.03 2.77 -7.00
C LYS A 20 9.47 4.13 -7.46
N GLY A 21 9.37 5.12 -6.56
CA GLY A 21 8.82 6.44 -6.85
C GLY A 21 7.30 6.53 -6.69
N GLY A 22 6.68 5.50 -6.08
CA GLY A 22 5.26 5.48 -5.78
C GLY A 22 4.89 6.55 -4.76
N LYS A 23 3.69 7.11 -4.91
CA LYS A 23 3.13 8.11 -3.98
C LYS A 23 1.83 7.58 -3.38
N ILE A 24 1.73 7.68 -2.06
CA ILE A 24 0.59 7.30 -1.25
C ILE A 24 0.28 8.44 -0.28
N ASP A 25 -1.01 8.71 -0.08
CA ASP A 25 -1.42 9.61 0.99
C ASP A 25 -1.12 8.98 2.37
N ARG A 26 -0.49 9.77 3.26
CA ARG A 26 -0.20 9.37 4.64
C ARG A 26 -1.46 8.95 5.41
N TYR A 27 -2.63 9.45 5.02
CA TYR A 27 -3.93 9.00 5.50
C TYR A 27 -4.07 7.48 5.45
N TYR A 28 -3.66 6.84 4.35
CA TYR A 28 -3.77 5.38 4.15
C TYR A 28 -2.67 4.56 4.84
N LEU A 29 -1.57 5.20 5.28
CA LEU A 29 -0.47 4.52 5.98
C LEU A 29 -0.82 4.21 7.45
N ARG A 30 -1.76 4.95 8.03
CA ARG A 30 -2.26 4.71 9.39
C ARG A 30 -3.00 3.39 9.44
N ASP A 31 -2.71 2.53 10.42
CA ASP A 31 -3.27 1.17 10.52
C ASP A 31 -4.80 1.15 10.41
N ILE A 32 -5.47 2.08 11.09
CA ILE A 32 -6.94 2.26 11.07
C ILE A 32 -7.53 2.55 9.67
N ASN A 33 -6.71 2.98 8.72
CA ASN A 33 -7.12 3.41 7.39
C ASN A 33 -6.61 2.48 6.28
N ARG A 34 -5.74 1.52 6.59
CA ARG A 34 -5.14 0.63 5.58
C ARG A 34 -6.18 -0.21 4.86
N GLY A 35 -7.28 -0.55 5.52
CA GLY A 35 -8.42 -1.28 4.95
C GLY A 35 -9.40 -0.42 4.13
N LYS A 36 -9.22 0.91 4.10
CA LYS A 36 -10.10 1.81 3.34
C LYS A 36 -9.67 1.87 1.88
N ARG A 37 -10.62 2.18 0.99
CA ARG A 37 -10.37 2.41 -0.43
C ARG A 37 -9.23 3.42 -0.61
N ALA A 38 -8.16 2.98 -1.26
CA ALA A 38 -6.93 3.75 -1.42
C ALA A 38 -6.70 4.14 -2.88
N LEU A 39 -6.10 5.31 -3.07
CA LEU A 39 -5.62 5.81 -4.36
C LEU A 39 -4.11 6.01 -4.25
N VAL A 40 -3.36 5.46 -5.20
CA VAL A 40 -1.89 5.53 -5.23
C VAL A 40 -1.44 5.96 -6.62
N HIS A 41 -0.25 6.56 -6.70
CA HIS A 41 0.33 6.98 -7.97
C HIS A 41 1.68 6.32 -8.23
N LEU A 42 1.84 5.66 -9.37
CA LEU A 42 3.11 5.15 -9.88
C LEU A 42 3.05 5.14 -11.41
N ASN A 43 3.59 6.16 -12.06
CA ASN A 43 3.46 6.37 -13.51
C ASN A 43 1.99 6.36 -14.01
N GLY A 44 1.05 6.73 -13.15
CA GLY A 44 -0.40 6.60 -13.35
C GLY A 44 -1.14 6.46 -12.02
N TRP A 45 -2.45 6.68 -12.03
CA TRP A 45 -3.31 6.60 -10.85
C TRP A 45 -3.98 5.23 -10.73
N PHE A 46 -3.86 4.60 -9.56
CA PHE A 46 -4.41 3.26 -9.31
C PHE A 46 -5.27 3.26 -8.04
N SER A 47 -6.52 2.81 -8.17
CA SER A 47 -7.43 2.64 -7.04
C SER A 47 -7.61 1.18 -6.65
N GLY A 48 -7.62 0.94 -5.34
CA GLY A 48 -7.83 -0.39 -4.75
C GLY A 48 -8.78 -0.35 -3.56
N GLN A 49 -9.36 -1.50 -3.23
CA GLN A 49 -10.22 -1.64 -2.05
C GLN A 49 -9.48 -1.33 -0.75
N ASN A 50 -8.16 -1.48 -0.74
CA ASN A 50 -7.24 -1.13 0.33
C ASN A 50 -5.87 -0.74 -0.26
N VAL A 51 -4.94 -0.28 0.60
CA VAL A 51 -3.60 0.16 0.14
C VAL A 51 -2.81 -0.96 -0.53
N ARG A 52 -2.92 -2.20 -0.05
CA ARG A 52 -2.30 -3.38 -0.68
C ARG A 52 -2.80 -3.57 -2.12
N ALA A 53 -4.12 -3.56 -2.32
CA ALA A 53 -4.73 -3.77 -3.62
C ALA A 53 -4.36 -2.66 -4.62
N ALA A 54 -4.31 -1.40 -4.14
CA ALA A 54 -3.93 -0.27 -4.97
C ALA A 54 -2.45 -0.37 -5.42
N ILE A 55 -1.53 -0.72 -4.51
CA ILE A 55 -0.12 -0.94 -4.83
C ILE A 55 0.05 -2.13 -5.79
N MET A 56 -0.65 -3.25 -5.55
CA MET A 56 -0.53 -4.43 -6.41
C MET A 56 -1.00 -4.16 -7.84
N LYS A 57 -2.07 -3.37 -8.01
CA LYS A 57 -2.50 -2.86 -9.33
C LYS A 57 -1.45 -1.95 -9.97
N ALA A 58 -0.86 -1.04 -9.19
CA ALA A 58 0.19 -0.15 -9.67
C ALA A 58 1.44 -0.91 -10.16
N PHE A 59 1.69 -2.11 -9.63
CA PHE A 59 2.73 -3.03 -10.10
C PHE A 59 2.28 -3.95 -11.26
N GLY A 60 1.04 -3.84 -11.74
CA GLY A 60 0.51 -4.69 -12.81
C GLY A 60 0.27 -6.15 -12.39
N LYS A 61 0.05 -6.41 -11.09
CA LYS A 61 -0.13 -7.76 -10.54
C LYS A 61 -1.60 -8.16 -10.33
N VAL A 62 -2.56 -7.32 -10.75
CA VAL A 62 -4.01 -7.51 -10.61
C VAL A 62 -4.75 -6.90 -11.78
#